data_AF-A0A2T5JX92-F1
#
_entry.id   AF-A0A2T5JX92-F1
#
_cell.length_a   1.000
_cell.length_b   1.000
_cell.length_c   1.000
_cell.angle_alpha   90.00
_cell.angle_beta   90.00
_cell.angle_gamma   90.00
#
_symmetry.space_group_name_H-M   'P 1'
#
loop_
_entity.id
_entity.type
_entity.pdbx_description
1 polymer ?
#
loop_
_entity_poly.entity_id
_entity_poly.type
_entity_poly.pdbx_seq_one_letter_code
_entity_poly.pdbx_strand_id
1 'polypeptide(L)'
;MNYDVFNGDADGLCALHQLRLENPAPATLVTGVKRDIKLLDRVEAGMGDQVTVLDISLDSNRKGLMRLLEAGASVEYFDHHYAGEIPLHQNLAAHIDLSAQVCTSILVDRYLRGHYRLWAIVAAFGDNLGQSGRALAKDAGLSEPETEKLASLGEYLNYNGYGDRLQDLHFEPGKLYEEMRPYPDPFDFIARSPAFDRLAAGFHHDISMVAPIRPLQAGGHHAAYMLPDEAWARRVNGVFANKLANDNPMSAHAVITSNRYGGYTVSVRAPITNPQGADTLCLKFETGGGRRAAAGINRLPADALEGFLAMFAEQFP
;
A
#
# COMPACT_ATOMS: atom_id res chain seq x y z
N MET A 1 3.86 12.47 -24.85
CA MET A 1 2.87 12.49 -23.74
C MET A 1 3.54 11.97 -22.48
N ASN A 2 3.02 12.33 -21.31
CA ASN A 2 3.53 11.82 -20.05
C ASN A 2 2.48 10.94 -19.39
N TYR A 3 2.91 9.84 -18.79
CA TYR A 3 2.08 8.92 -18.02
C TYR A 3 2.64 8.81 -16.62
N ASP A 4 1.78 9.00 -15.62
CA ASP A 4 2.10 8.77 -14.22
C ASP A 4 1.39 7.50 -13.76
N VAL A 5 2.17 6.44 -13.59
CA VAL A 5 1.68 5.11 -13.25
C VAL A 5 2.05 4.82 -11.81
N PHE A 6 1.07 4.74 -10.90
CA PHE A 6 1.36 4.66 -9.48
C PHE A 6 0.33 3.84 -8.71
N ASN A 7 0.78 3.18 -7.65
CA ASN A 7 -0.11 2.54 -6.69
C ASN A 7 -1.03 3.56 -6.01
N GLY A 8 -2.29 3.21 -5.78
CA GLY A 8 -3.28 4.13 -5.22
C GLY A 8 -3.29 4.24 -3.70
N ASP A 9 -2.22 3.78 -3.03
CA ASP A 9 -2.03 3.91 -1.59
C ASP A 9 -1.19 5.15 -1.23
N ALA A 10 -0.82 5.28 0.05
CA ALA A 10 -0.03 6.40 0.52
C ALA A 10 1.33 6.52 -0.18
N ASP A 11 2.01 5.41 -0.48
CA ASP A 11 3.38 5.46 -0.97
C ASP A 11 3.41 5.89 -2.44
N GLY A 12 2.57 5.30 -3.29
CA GLY A 12 2.45 5.73 -4.69
C GLY A 12 1.97 7.18 -4.83
N LEU A 13 0.97 7.60 -4.04
CA LEU A 13 0.45 8.98 -4.05
C LEU A 13 1.52 9.99 -3.64
N CYS A 14 2.21 9.76 -2.52
CA CYS A 14 3.22 10.68 -2.01
C CYS A 14 4.48 10.71 -2.88
N ALA A 15 4.90 9.57 -3.45
CA ALA A 15 6.03 9.51 -4.37
C ALA A 15 5.77 10.37 -5.62
N LEU A 16 4.58 10.24 -6.21
CA LEU A 16 4.20 11.04 -7.37
C LEU A 16 4.16 12.53 -7.03
N HIS A 17 3.57 12.85 -5.88
CA HIS A 17 3.42 14.24 -5.45
C HIS A 17 4.76 14.93 -5.27
N GLN A 18 5.73 14.27 -4.62
CA GLN A 18 7.10 14.77 -4.49
C GLN A 18 7.73 15.07 -5.86
N LEU A 19 7.65 14.14 -6.83
CA LEU A 19 8.22 14.33 -8.17
C LEU A 19 7.55 15.48 -8.94
N ARG A 20 6.23 15.62 -8.83
CA ARG A 20 5.47 16.65 -9.54
C ARG A 20 5.54 18.03 -8.88
N LEU A 21 5.89 18.11 -7.60
CA LEU A 21 6.28 19.37 -6.96
C LEU A 21 7.63 19.88 -7.49
N GLU A 22 8.63 19.00 -7.64
CA GLU A 22 9.93 19.38 -8.22
C GLU A 22 9.81 19.68 -9.72
N ASN A 23 9.14 18.79 -10.46
CA ASN A 23 9.02 18.83 -11.91
C ASN A 23 7.54 18.75 -12.32
N PRO A 24 6.83 19.89 -12.28
CA PRO A 24 5.43 19.95 -12.70
C PRO A 24 5.30 19.54 -14.17
N ALA A 25 4.49 18.52 -14.42
CA ALA A 25 4.23 18.04 -15.77
C ALA A 25 2.78 17.57 -15.88
N PRO A 26 2.05 17.96 -16.95
CA PRO A 26 0.76 17.35 -17.24
C PRO A 26 1.00 15.89 -17.64
N ALA A 27 0.29 14.98 -17.01
CA ALA A 27 0.40 13.55 -17.27
C ALA A 27 -0.96 12.86 -17.18
N THR A 28 -1.10 11.75 -17.90
CA THR A 28 -2.24 10.85 -17.73
C THR A 28 -2.00 10.00 -16.50
N LEU A 29 -2.86 10.11 -15.49
CA LEU A 29 -2.79 9.30 -14.28
C LEU A 29 -3.30 7.88 -14.56
N VAL A 30 -2.48 6.88 -14.27
CA VAL A 30 -2.83 5.45 -14.37
C VAL A 30 -2.64 4.82 -13.00
N THR A 31 -3.73 4.61 -12.28
CA THR A 31 -3.73 4.11 -10.90
C THR A 31 -4.98 3.26 -10.63
N GLY A 32 -5.02 2.63 -9.45
CA GLY A 32 -6.09 1.74 -9.03
C GLY A 32 -6.05 1.49 -7.53
N VAL A 33 -6.94 0.62 -7.02
CA VAL A 33 -6.89 0.18 -5.61
C VAL A 33 -5.52 -0.43 -5.28
N LYS A 34 -5.14 -0.51 -4.00
CA LYS A 34 -3.81 -0.99 -3.55
C LYS A 34 -3.39 -2.35 -4.13
N ARG A 35 -4.35 -3.24 -4.41
CA ARG A 35 -4.08 -4.59 -4.95
C ARG A 35 -4.03 -4.63 -6.48
N ASP A 36 -4.29 -3.52 -7.15
CA ASP A 36 -4.25 -3.37 -8.59
C ASP A 36 -2.83 -3.07 -9.08
N ILE A 37 -1.98 -4.10 -9.07
CA ILE A 37 -0.53 -3.93 -9.22
C ILE A 37 -0.02 -4.06 -10.65
N LYS A 38 -0.85 -4.40 -11.65
CA LYS A 38 -0.44 -4.59 -13.06
C LYS A 38 -0.81 -3.39 -13.94
N LEU A 39 -0.41 -2.19 -13.51
CA LEU A 39 -0.88 -0.95 -14.11
C LEU A 39 -0.22 -0.66 -15.48
N LEU A 40 0.99 -1.15 -15.75
CA LEU A 40 1.65 -0.93 -17.05
C LEU A 40 0.94 -1.62 -18.22
N ASP A 41 0.05 -2.58 -17.96
CA ASP A 41 -0.78 -3.20 -19.00
C ASP A 41 -1.79 -2.20 -19.61
N ARG A 42 -2.06 -1.07 -18.94
CA ARG A 42 -3.03 -0.03 -19.37
C ARG A 42 -2.39 1.13 -20.13
N VAL A 43 -1.07 1.18 -20.18
CA VAL A 43 -0.34 2.31 -20.77
C VAL A 43 -0.10 2.05 -22.25
N GLU A 44 -0.44 3.00 -23.10
CA GLU A 44 -0.10 3.00 -24.52
C GLU A 44 0.85 4.17 -24.77
N ALA A 45 2.16 3.92 -24.73
CA ALA A 45 3.20 4.92 -24.96
C ALA A 45 4.23 4.40 -25.97
N GLY A 46 4.85 5.30 -26.72
CA GLY A 46 5.89 4.98 -27.69
C GLY A 46 7.00 6.02 -27.74
N MET A 47 7.69 6.09 -28.88
CA MET A 47 8.81 7.00 -29.08
C MET A 47 8.46 8.46 -28.75
N GLY A 48 9.22 9.07 -27.85
CA GLY A 48 9.05 10.45 -27.41
C GLY A 48 8.08 10.63 -26.23
N ASP A 49 7.40 9.56 -25.79
CA ASP A 49 6.60 9.57 -24.57
C ASP A 49 7.45 9.24 -23.33
N GLN A 50 7.04 9.76 -22.18
CA GLN A 50 7.65 9.49 -20.88
C GLN A 50 6.65 8.78 -19.98
N VAL A 51 7.13 7.75 -19.27
CA VAL A 51 6.34 6.98 -18.32
C VAL A 51 7.08 6.98 -16.99
N THR A 52 6.50 7.62 -15.98
CA THR A 52 6.97 7.56 -14.60
C THR A 52 6.20 6.46 -13.89
N VAL A 53 6.90 5.49 -13.29
CA VAL A 53 6.32 4.32 -12.63
C VAL A 53 6.72 4.30 -11.17
N LEU A 54 5.73 4.19 -10.28
CA LEU A 54 5.89 4.37 -8.84
C LEU A 54 5.17 3.27 -8.08
N ASP A 55 5.89 2.63 -7.18
CA ASP A 55 5.31 1.76 -6.14
C ASP A 55 4.53 0.54 -6.66
N ILE A 56 4.92 0.02 -7.82
CA ILE A 56 4.41 -1.25 -8.34
C ILE A 56 5.57 -2.13 -8.78
N SER A 57 5.55 -3.39 -8.36
CA SER A 57 6.60 -4.37 -8.65
C SER A 57 6.97 -4.39 -10.15
N LEU A 58 8.25 -4.13 -10.44
CA LEU A 58 8.81 -4.29 -11.79
C LEU A 58 8.59 -5.70 -12.32
N ASP A 59 8.76 -6.72 -11.46
CA ASP A 59 8.58 -8.11 -11.87
C ASP A 59 7.14 -8.40 -12.30
N SER A 60 6.17 -7.93 -11.52
CA SER A 60 4.75 -8.06 -11.83
C SER A 60 4.33 -7.30 -13.09
N ASN A 61 5.05 -6.22 -13.43
CA ASN A 61 4.79 -5.37 -14.60
C ASN A 61 5.76 -5.58 -15.76
N ARG A 62 6.65 -6.58 -15.70
CA ARG A 62 7.74 -6.80 -16.66
C ARG A 62 7.26 -6.82 -18.11
N LYS A 63 6.15 -7.52 -18.37
CA LYS A 63 5.57 -7.59 -19.71
C LYS A 63 5.15 -6.21 -20.23
N GLY A 64 4.49 -5.42 -19.39
CA GLY A 64 4.11 -4.05 -19.71
C GLY A 64 5.33 -3.16 -19.94
N LEU A 65 6.32 -3.26 -19.05
CA LEU A 65 7.58 -2.51 -19.16
C LEU A 65 8.31 -2.79 -20.48
N MET A 66 8.55 -4.06 -20.82
CA MET A 66 9.27 -4.42 -22.04
C MET A 66 8.55 -3.93 -23.29
N ARG A 67 7.21 -4.06 -23.35
CA ARG A 67 6.40 -3.54 -24.46
C ARG A 67 6.58 -2.03 -24.66
N LEU A 68 6.61 -1.25 -23.56
CA LEU A 68 6.78 0.21 -23.64
C LEU A 68 8.19 0.58 -24.09
N LEU A 69 9.22 -0.10 -23.57
CA LEU A 69 10.62 0.12 -23.95
C LEU A 69 10.86 -0.23 -25.43
N GLU A 70 10.33 -1.35 -25.91
CA GLU A 70 10.40 -1.79 -27.31
C GLU A 70 9.69 -0.82 -28.26
N ALA A 71 8.60 -0.18 -27.80
CA ALA A 71 7.91 0.89 -28.53
C ALA A 71 8.68 2.23 -28.53
N GLY A 72 9.81 2.32 -27.81
CA GLY A 72 10.68 3.48 -27.75
C GLY A 72 10.32 4.51 -26.67
N ALA A 73 9.41 4.20 -25.75
CA ALA A 73 9.09 5.09 -24.63
C ALA A 73 10.28 5.17 -23.65
N SER A 74 10.41 6.32 -22.99
CA SER A 74 11.32 6.52 -21.87
C SER A 74 10.61 6.20 -20.56
N VAL A 75 11.20 5.33 -19.74
CA VAL A 75 10.61 4.89 -18.47
C VAL A 75 11.53 5.22 -17.31
N GLU A 76 11.01 5.98 -16.34
CA GLU A 76 11.65 6.22 -15.04
C GLU A 76 10.86 5.45 -13.98
N TYR A 77 11.53 4.59 -13.23
CA TYR A 77 10.90 3.58 -12.39
C TYR A 77 11.43 3.67 -10.97
N PHE A 78 10.58 3.98 -9.98
CA PHE A 78 10.92 3.95 -8.56
C PHE A 78 10.07 2.90 -7.87
N ASP A 79 10.72 1.94 -7.21
CA ASP A 79 10.01 0.86 -6.52
C ASP A 79 10.91 0.18 -5.48
N HIS A 80 10.29 -0.40 -4.46
CA HIS A 80 10.94 -1.11 -3.36
C HIS A 80 10.53 -2.58 -3.27
N HIS A 81 9.62 -3.02 -4.13
CA HIS A 81 9.19 -4.41 -4.20
C HIS A 81 10.23 -5.30 -4.90
N TYR A 82 10.00 -6.61 -4.84
CA TYR A 82 10.79 -7.55 -5.64
C TYR A 82 10.69 -7.21 -7.12
N ALA A 83 11.84 -7.02 -7.76
CA ALA A 83 11.96 -6.61 -9.16
C ALA A 83 12.49 -7.72 -10.09
N GLY A 84 12.91 -8.86 -9.55
CA GLY A 84 13.63 -9.88 -10.32
C GLY A 84 14.90 -9.31 -10.98
N GLU A 85 15.25 -9.82 -12.15
CA GLU A 85 16.31 -9.23 -12.98
C GLU A 85 15.83 -7.91 -13.60
N ILE A 86 16.60 -6.82 -13.45
CA ILE A 86 16.24 -5.53 -14.04
C ILE A 86 16.73 -5.51 -15.50
N PRO A 87 15.87 -5.24 -16.50
CA PRO A 87 16.28 -5.19 -17.90
C PRO A 87 17.35 -4.12 -18.16
N LEU A 88 18.36 -4.46 -18.96
CA LEU A 88 19.31 -3.48 -19.47
C LEU A 88 18.75 -2.82 -20.73
N HIS A 89 18.31 -1.57 -20.62
CA HIS A 89 17.78 -0.81 -21.74
C HIS A 89 18.12 0.68 -21.60
N GLN A 90 18.51 1.33 -22.70
CA GLN A 90 18.93 2.74 -22.69
C GLN A 90 17.81 3.71 -22.29
N ASN A 91 16.55 3.33 -22.52
CA ASN A 91 15.37 4.12 -22.16
C ASN A 91 14.80 3.79 -20.78
N LEU A 92 15.48 2.96 -19.97
CA LEU A 92 15.04 2.61 -18.62
C LEU A 92 15.98 3.22 -17.58
N ALA A 93 15.44 4.10 -16.74
CA ALA A 93 16.06 4.53 -15.50
C ALA A 93 15.35 3.83 -14.32
N ALA A 94 16.01 2.85 -13.71
CA ALA A 94 15.44 2.07 -12.62
C ALA A 94 16.10 2.43 -11.27
N HIS A 95 15.28 2.91 -10.34
CA HIS A 95 15.62 3.29 -8.97
C HIS A 95 14.97 2.28 -8.00
N ILE A 96 15.68 1.18 -7.76
CA ILE A 96 15.14 0.02 -7.05
C ILE A 96 15.93 -0.25 -5.77
N ASP A 97 15.25 -0.31 -4.61
CA ASP A 97 15.85 -0.64 -3.31
C ASP A 97 14.90 -1.53 -2.49
N LEU A 98 15.26 -2.80 -2.33
CA LEU A 98 14.43 -3.81 -1.66
C LEU A 98 14.62 -3.81 -0.12
N SER A 99 15.36 -2.84 0.42
CA SER A 99 15.62 -2.77 1.85
C SER A 99 14.33 -2.64 2.65
N ALA A 100 14.20 -3.42 3.72
CA ALA A 100 12.96 -3.49 4.50
C ALA A 100 12.51 -2.16 5.13
N GLN A 101 13.42 -1.18 5.23
CA GLN A 101 13.22 0.14 5.83
C GLN A 101 12.94 1.24 4.80
N VAL A 102 12.77 0.89 3.53
CA VAL A 102 12.60 1.82 2.41
C VAL A 102 11.26 1.56 1.74
N CYS A 103 10.53 2.65 1.47
CA CYS A 103 9.38 2.70 0.57
C CYS A 103 9.73 3.58 -0.64
N THR A 104 8.91 3.54 -1.68
CA THR A 104 9.10 4.29 -2.94
C THR A 104 9.25 5.79 -2.69
N SER A 105 8.47 6.37 -1.79
CA SER A 105 8.56 7.78 -1.43
C SER A 105 9.88 8.16 -0.76
N ILE A 106 10.52 7.24 -0.03
CA ILE A 106 11.87 7.45 0.52
C ILE A 106 12.92 7.41 -0.60
N LEU A 107 12.73 6.57 -1.63
CA LEU A 107 13.61 6.58 -2.80
C LEU A 107 13.51 7.90 -3.56
N VAL A 108 12.29 8.40 -3.75
CA VAL A 108 12.04 9.71 -4.35
C VAL A 108 12.62 10.84 -3.48
N ASP A 109 12.45 10.81 -2.17
CA ASP A 109 13.04 11.79 -1.24
C ASP A 109 14.56 11.88 -1.40
N ARG A 110 15.24 10.73 -1.45
CA ARG A 110 16.69 10.64 -1.67
C ARG A 110 17.08 11.20 -3.03
N TYR A 111 16.34 10.85 -4.08
CA TYR A 111 16.56 11.34 -5.44
C TYR A 111 16.44 12.87 -5.52
N LEU A 112 15.43 13.43 -4.85
CA LEU A 112 15.17 14.87 -4.77
C LEU A 112 15.98 15.58 -3.67
N ARG A 113 16.90 14.87 -2.99
CA ARG A 113 17.76 15.40 -1.93
C ARG A 113 16.98 16.07 -0.78
N GLY A 114 15.79 15.55 -0.47
CA GLY A 114 15.00 15.96 0.69
C GLY A 114 14.16 17.22 0.53
N HIS A 115 14.01 17.77 -0.68
CA HIS A 115 13.23 19.01 -0.90
C HIS A 115 11.77 18.91 -0.43
N TYR A 116 11.16 17.72 -0.52
CA TYR A 116 9.75 17.48 -0.17
C TYR A 116 9.57 16.39 0.90
N ARG A 117 10.55 16.28 1.80
CA ARG A 117 10.68 15.18 2.78
C ARG A 117 9.46 14.95 3.66
N LEU A 118 8.65 15.98 3.92
CA LEU A 118 7.42 15.82 4.70
C LEU A 118 6.45 14.81 4.07
N TRP A 119 6.35 14.76 2.74
CA TRP A 119 5.55 13.76 2.03
C TRP A 119 6.15 12.35 2.10
N ALA A 120 7.48 12.23 2.15
CA ALA A 120 8.13 10.94 2.38
C ALA A 120 7.91 10.42 3.81
N ILE A 121 7.83 11.31 4.80
CA ILE A 121 7.47 10.93 6.18
C ILE A 121 6.03 10.38 6.22
N VAL A 122 5.08 11.07 5.57
CA VAL A 122 3.68 10.62 5.45
C VAL A 122 3.62 9.22 4.84
N ALA A 123 4.30 9.03 3.70
CA ALA A 123 4.36 7.73 3.02
C ALA A 123 4.95 6.62 3.90
N ALA A 124 6.05 6.90 4.60
CA ALA A 124 6.71 5.91 5.46
C ALA A 124 5.77 5.41 6.56
N PHE A 125 4.94 6.27 7.16
CA PHE A 125 3.91 5.82 8.10
C PHE A 125 2.79 5.06 7.42
N GLY A 126 2.31 5.53 6.27
CA GLY A 126 1.28 4.84 5.48
C GLY A 126 1.71 3.42 5.09
N ASP A 127 2.99 3.23 4.79
CA ASP A 127 3.57 1.94 4.42
C ASP A 127 4.06 1.10 5.63
N ASN A 128 3.63 1.50 6.84
CA ASN A 128 3.91 0.82 8.11
C ASN A 128 5.41 0.73 8.44
N LEU A 129 6.19 1.72 8.01
CA LEU A 129 7.62 1.90 8.30
C LEU A 129 7.83 2.94 9.41
N GLY A 130 7.12 2.79 10.54
CA GLY A 130 7.07 3.81 11.60
C GLY A 130 8.44 4.23 12.15
N GLN A 131 9.43 3.33 12.21
CA GLN A 131 10.79 3.68 12.62
C GLN A 131 11.48 4.61 11.60
N SER A 132 11.36 4.31 10.30
CA SER A 132 11.90 5.16 9.23
C SER A 132 11.19 6.51 9.18
N GLY A 133 9.86 6.53 9.34
CA GLY A 133 9.07 7.76 9.42
C GLY A 133 9.52 8.66 10.58
N ARG A 134 9.70 8.09 11.79
CA ARG A 134 10.20 8.83 12.96
C ARG A 134 11.63 9.33 12.79
N ALA A 135 12.51 8.54 12.15
CA ALA A 135 13.87 8.98 11.85
C ALA A 135 13.88 10.18 10.91
N LEU A 136 13.12 10.12 9.80
CA LEU A 136 12.99 11.22 8.86
C LEU A 136 12.36 12.47 9.50
N ALA A 137 11.33 12.29 10.35
CA ALA A 137 10.69 13.37 11.09
C ALA A 137 11.67 14.08 12.04
N LYS A 138 12.47 13.30 12.77
CA LYS A 138 13.53 13.83 13.63
C LYS A 138 14.57 14.61 12.83
N ASP A 139 15.02 14.08 11.70
CA ASP A 139 15.98 14.75 10.82
C ASP A 139 15.42 16.03 10.19
N ALA A 140 14.10 16.09 9.99
CA ALA A 140 13.37 17.28 9.56
C ALA A 140 13.08 18.27 10.71
N GLY A 141 13.44 17.94 11.95
CA GLY A 141 13.24 18.81 13.11
C GLY A 141 11.80 18.87 13.62
N LEU A 142 10.95 17.89 13.27
CA LEU A 142 9.56 17.86 13.71
C LEU A 142 9.44 17.47 15.18
N SER A 143 8.45 18.08 15.84
CA SER A 143 8.00 17.66 17.16
C SER A 143 7.20 16.35 17.09
N GLU A 144 7.00 15.71 18.25
CA GLU A 144 6.17 14.50 18.34
C GLU A 144 4.72 14.76 17.86
N PRO A 145 4.03 15.85 18.28
CA PRO A 145 2.68 16.14 17.77
C PRO A 145 2.60 16.37 16.26
N GLU A 146 3.64 16.96 15.66
CA GLU A 146 3.72 17.13 14.20
C GLU A 146 3.94 15.79 13.50
N THR A 147 4.80 14.95 14.06
CA THR A 147 5.08 13.60 13.56
C THR A 147 3.80 12.75 13.56
N GLU A 148 3.02 12.79 14.64
CA GLU A 148 1.77 12.03 14.75
C GLU A 148 0.68 12.52 13.78
N LYS A 149 0.66 13.82 13.43
CA LYS A 149 -0.23 14.34 12.37
C LYS A 149 0.12 13.75 11.01
N LEU A 150 1.41 13.70 10.66
CA LEU A 150 1.86 13.10 9.41
C LEU A 150 1.65 11.58 9.40
N ALA A 151 1.83 10.92 10.55
CA ALA A 151 1.53 9.51 10.70
C ALA A 151 0.05 9.21 10.43
N SER A 152 -0.86 9.98 11.04
CA SER A 152 -2.30 9.86 10.82
C SER A 152 -2.68 10.07 9.35
N LEU A 153 -2.10 11.09 8.70
CA LEU A 153 -2.32 11.31 7.26
C LEU A 153 -1.87 10.10 6.43
N GLY A 154 -0.69 9.55 6.72
CA GLY A 154 -0.17 8.36 6.04
C GLY A 154 -1.10 7.16 6.18
N GLU A 155 -1.60 6.92 7.39
CA GLU A 155 -2.57 5.87 7.66
C GLU A 155 -3.86 6.06 6.86
N TYR A 156 -4.40 7.28 6.81
CA TYR A 156 -5.65 7.57 6.11
C TYR A 156 -5.52 7.42 4.59
N LEU A 157 -4.39 7.86 4.01
CA LEU A 157 -4.12 7.67 2.59
C LEU A 157 -3.99 6.17 2.24
N ASN A 158 -3.23 5.42 3.03
CA ASN A 158 -3.06 3.97 2.80
C ASN A 158 -4.39 3.21 2.99
N TYR A 159 -5.15 3.55 4.03
CA TYR A 159 -6.49 3.02 4.29
C TYR A 159 -7.44 3.23 3.10
N ASN A 160 -7.44 4.42 2.49
CA ASN A 160 -8.25 4.67 1.29
C ASN A 160 -7.82 3.83 0.10
N GLY A 161 -6.58 3.34 0.04
CA GLY A 161 -6.13 2.42 -1.01
C GLY A 161 -6.78 1.03 -0.91
N TYR A 162 -7.29 0.62 0.25
CA TYR A 162 -7.83 -0.73 0.46
C TYR A 162 -9.26 -0.85 -0.06
N GLY A 163 -9.42 -1.49 -1.21
CA GLY A 163 -10.71 -1.87 -1.76
C GLY A 163 -10.56 -3.07 -2.67
N ASP A 164 -11.68 -3.70 -2.99
CA ASP A 164 -11.73 -4.74 -4.01
C ASP A 164 -12.07 -4.13 -5.38
N ARG A 165 -12.76 -2.99 -5.37
CA ARG A 165 -13.00 -2.10 -6.52
C ARG A 165 -12.94 -0.64 -6.11
N LEU A 166 -12.83 0.26 -7.09
CA LEU A 166 -12.74 1.71 -6.85
C LEU A 166 -13.94 2.27 -6.08
N GLN A 167 -15.13 1.69 -6.25
CA GLN A 167 -16.35 2.10 -5.56
C GLN A 167 -16.32 1.80 -4.05
N ASP A 168 -15.40 0.94 -3.61
CA ASP A 168 -15.24 0.68 -2.18
C ASP A 168 -14.44 1.78 -1.49
N LEU A 169 -13.76 2.67 -2.23
CA LEU A 169 -12.91 3.72 -1.67
C LEU A 169 -13.72 4.98 -1.37
N HIS A 170 -13.22 5.83 -0.46
CA HIS A 170 -13.78 7.17 -0.31
C HIS A 170 -13.43 8.05 -1.50
N PHE A 171 -12.21 7.90 -2.01
CA PHE A 171 -11.73 8.55 -3.20
C PHE A 171 -11.09 7.55 -4.15
N GLU A 172 -11.44 7.63 -5.42
CA GLU A 172 -10.60 7.04 -6.47
C GLU A 172 -9.20 7.67 -6.40
N PRO A 173 -8.10 6.90 -6.49
CA PRO A 173 -6.77 7.43 -6.17
C PRO A 173 -6.31 8.57 -7.08
N GLY A 174 -6.68 8.54 -8.37
CA GLY A 174 -6.40 9.67 -9.26
C GLY A 174 -7.12 10.96 -8.85
N LYS A 175 -8.36 10.86 -8.34
CA LYS A 175 -9.09 12.02 -7.79
C LYS A 175 -8.49 12.47 -6.46
N LEU A 176 -8.08 11.54 -5.61
CA LEU A 176 -7.40 11.87 -4.36
C LEU A 176 -6.08 12.62 -4.62
N TYR A 177 -5.31 12.18 -5.61
CA TYR A 177 -4.10 12.88 -6.02
C TYR A 177 -4.40 14.32 -6.48
N GLU A 178 -5.46 14.53 -7.26
CA GLU A 178 -5.87 15.87 -7.68
C GLU A 178 -6.26 16.78 -6.50
N GLU A 179 -6.86 16.22 -5.42
CA GLU A 179 -7.12 16.94 -4.17
C GLU A 179 -5.83 17.24 -3.37
N MET A 180 -4.80 16.39 -3.48
CA MET A 180 -3.50 16.59 -2.83
C MET A 180 -2.63 17.61 -3.59
N ARG A 181 -2.74 17.64 -4.93
CA ARG A 181 -1.87 18.42 -5.83
C ARG A 181 -1.71 19.90 -5.44
N PRO A 182 -2.74 20.63 -4.95
CA PRO A 182 -2.60 22.04 -4.57
C PRO A 182 -1.73 22.29 -3.32
N TYR A 183 -1.30 21.24 -2.61
CA TYR A 183 -0.66 21.35 -1.30
C TYR A 183 0.80 20.88 -1.33
N PRO A 184 1.79 21.77 -1.50
CA PRO A 184 3.20 21.42 -1.37
C PRO A 184 3.56 20.91 0.02
N ASP A 185 2.91 21.43 1.06
CA ASP A 185 3.11 21.03 2.46
C ASP A 185 1.96 20.13 2.93
N PRO A 186 2.22 18.91 3.45
CA PRO A 186 1.18 18.05 3.98
C PRO A 186 0.44 18.63 5.19
N PHE A 187 1.04 19.54 5.97
CA PHE A 187 0.35 20.22 7.05
C PHE A 187 -0.75 21.15 6.53
N ASP A 188 -0.56 21.78 5.38
CA ASP A 188 -1.62 22.57 4.74
C ASP A 188 -2.76 21.67 4.24
N PHE A 189 -2.44 20.49 3.69
CA PHE A 189 -3.46 19.50 3.31
C PHE A 189 -4.29 19.07 4.52
N ILE A 190 -3.64 18.73 5.63
CA ILE A 190 -4.29 18.37 6.90
C ILE A 190 -5.17 19.50 7.42
N ALA A 191 -4.69 20.75 7.36
CA ALA A 191 -5.39 21.89 7.96
C ALA A 191 -6.58 22.40 7.13
N ARG A 192 -6.58 22.18 5.81
CA ARG A 192 -7.47 22.92 4.89
C ARG A 192 -8.23 22.05 3.89
N SER A 193 -7.87 20.78 3.72
CA SER A 193 -8.47 19.93 2.69
C SER A 193 -9.75 19.25 3.20
N PRO A 194 -10.91 19.45 2.52
CA PRO A 194 -12.09 18.63 2.78
C PRO A 194 -11.86 17.15 2.52
N ALA A 195 -10.90 16.80 1.66
CA ALA A 195 -10.54 15.41 1.41
C ALA A 195 -9.89 14.78 2.66
N PHE A 196 -9.05 15.51 3.38
CA PHE A 196 -8.50 15.06 4.65
C PHE A 196 -9.61 14.78 5.67
N ASP A 197 -10.55 15.73 5.86
CA ASP A 197 -11.66 15.57 6.81
C ASP A 197 -12.51 14.34 6.49
N ARG A 198 -12.81 14.11 5.20
CA ARG A 198 -13.57 12.96 4.74
C ARG A 198 -12.84 11.65 4.97
N LEU A 199 -11.53 11.61 4.70
CA LEU A 199 -10.69 10.44 4.95
C LEU A 199 -10.61 10.11 6.44
N ALA A 200 -10.36 11.12 7.28
CA ALA A 200 -10.29 10.98 8.73
C ALA A 200 -11.64 10.48 9.28
N ALA A 201 -12.76 11.11 8.91
CA ALA A 201 -14.08 10.70 9.36
C ALA A 201 -14.42 9.25 8.93
N GLY A 202 -14.11 8.89 7.68
CA GLY A 202 -14.29 7.54 7.15
C GLY A 202 -13.49 6.49 7.91
N PHE A 203 -12.20 6.76 8.16
CA PHE A 203 -11.33 5.89 8.93
C PHE A 203 -11.89 5.62 10.34
N HIS A 204 -12.22 6.68 11.09
CA HIS A 204 -12.72 6.53 12.46
C HIS A 204 -14.08 5.82 12.50
N HIS A 205 -14.96 6.12 11.53
CA HIS A 205 -16.23 5.43 11.42
C HIS A 205 -16.02 3.93 11.18
N ASP A 206 -15.22 3.54 10.20
CA ASP A 206 -15.03 2.14 9.87
C ASP A 206 -14.30 1.37 10.98
N ILE A 207 -13.33 1.99 11.66
CA ILE A 207 -12.68 1.39 12.83
C ILE A 207 -13.66 1.20 13.98
N SER A 208 -14.62 2.11 14.17
CA SER A 208 -15.66 1.89 15.20
C SER A 208 -16.54 0.66 14.88
N MET A 209 -16.69 0.30 13.60
CA MET A 209 -17.48 -0.86 13.19
C MET A 209 -16.79 -2.21 13.42
N VAL A 210 -15.49 -2.26 13.70
CA VAL A 210 -14.82 -3.53 14.04
C VAL A 210 -15.07 -3.97 15.49
N ALA A 211 -15.44 -3.06 16.40
CA ALA A 211 -15.63 -3.35 17.82
C ALA A 211 -16.63 -4.49 18.15
N PRO A 212 -17.80 -4.62 17.48
CA PRO A 212 -18.72 -5.72 17.73
C PRO A 212 -18.29 -7.06 17.09
N ILE A 213 -17.30 -7.05 16.19
CA ILE A 213 -16.88 -8.27 15.49
C ILE A 213 -16.25 -9.26 16.48
N ARG A 214 -16.59 -10.53 16.33
CA ARG A 214 -16.05 -11.64 17.12
C ARG A 214 -15.22 -12.55 16.21
N PRO A 215 -14.20 -13.24 16.76
CA PRO A 215 -13.43 -14.17 15.96
C PRO A 215 -14.34 -15.29 15.44
N LEU A 216 -14.19 -15.62 14.16
CA LEU A 216 -14.78 -16.81 13.53
C LEU A 216 -14.16 -18.08 14.14
N GLN A 217 -12.86 -18.02 14.45
CA GLN A 217 -12.11 -19.08 15.11
C GLN A 217 -11.05 -18.45 16.02
N ALA A 218 -10.85 -19.01 17.21
CA ALA A 218 -9.78 -18.60 18.12
C ALA A 218 -9.17 -19.82 18.82
N GLY A 219 -7.87 -19.75 19.09
CA GLY A 219 -7.12 -20.70 19.91
C GLY A 219 -6.24 -19.97 20.93
N GLY A 220 -5.23 -20.66 21.46
CA GLY A 220 -4.32 -20.09 22.46
C GLY A 220 -3.45 -18.96 21.92
N HIS A 221 -2.97 -19.12 20.69
CA HIS A 221 -2.01 -18.19 20.05
C HIS A 221 -2.46 -17.71 18.68
N HIS A 222 -3.74 -17.86 18.33
CA HIS A 222 -4.28 -17.38 17.05
C HIS A 222 -5.74 -16.97 17.13
N ALA A 223 -6.13 -16.02 16.28
CA ALA A 223 -7.54 -15.67 16.06
C ALA A 223 -7.80 -15.27 14.60
N ALA A 224 -8.85 -15.83 14.01
CA ALA A 224 -9.32 -15.50 12.67
C ALA A 224 -10.65 -14.77 12.76
N TYR A 225 -10.79 -13.67 12.01
CA TYR A 225 -11.96 -12.80 11.98
C TYR A 225 -12.50 -12.75 10.56
N MET A 226 -13.81 -12.93 10.41
CA MET A 226 -14.52 -12.68 9.15
C MET A 226 -15.27 -11.35 9.28
N LEU A 227 -14.98 -10.42 8.39
CA LEU A 227 -15.71 -9.16 8.28
C LEU A 227 -16.87 -9.30 7.29
N PRO A 228 -17.94 -8.51 7.43
CA PRO A 228 -19.07 -8.56 6.50
C PRO A 228 -18.66 -8.13 5.09
N ASP A 229 -19.48 -8.51 4.11
CA ASP A 229 -19.30 -8.10 2.71
C ASP A 229 -19.72 -6.63 2.49
N GLU A 230 -18.92 -5.71 3.02
CA GLU A 230 -19.18 -4.28 2.97
C GLU A 230 -17.93 -3.52 2.53
N ALA A 231 -18.12 -2.33 1.96
CA ALA A 231 -17.00 -1.51 1.50
C ALA A 231 -16.06 -1.13 2.66
N TRP A 232 -16.63 -0.79 3.81
CA TRP A 232 -15.87 -0.43 5.00
C TRP A 232 -14.95 -1.58 5.48
N ALA A 233 -15.45 -2.81 5.44
CA ALA A 233 -14.74 -4.00 5.89
C ALA A 233 -13.48 -4.24 5.04
N ARG A 234 -13.58 -4.00 3.73
CA ARG A 234 -12.45 -4.08 2.81
C ARG A 234 -11.40 -3.01 3.14
N ARG A 235 -11.84 -1.76 3.40
CA ARG A 235 -10.94 -0.64 3.73
C ARG A 235 -10.17 -0.87 5.04
N VAL A 236 -10.86 -1.33 6.09
CA VAL A 236 -10.20 -1.55 7.41
C VAL A 236 -9.43 -2.85 7.53
N ASN A 237 -9.49 -3.76 6.55
CA ASN A 237 -8.90 -5.09 6.67
C ASN A 237 -7.45 -5.07 7.18
N GLY A 238 -6.58 -4.28 6.52
CA GLY A 238 -5.18 -4.15 6.92
C GLY A 238 -5.00 -3.47 8.28
N VAL A 239 -5.77 -2.41 8.54
CA VAL A 239 -5.69 -1.62 9.79
C VAL A 239 -6.14 -2.45 10.98
N PHE A 240 -7.23 -3.21 10.83
CA PHE A 240 -7.74 -4.09 11.88
C PHE A 240 -6.77 -5.24 12.17
N ALA A 241 -6.17 -5.85 11.13
CA ALA A 241 -5.15 -6.88 11.31
C ALA A 241 -3.93 -6.34 12.11
N ASN A 242 -3.47 -5.12 11.80
CA ASN A 242 -2.38 -4.47 12.55
C ASN A 242 -2.79 -4.17 13.99
N LYS A 243 -4.00 -3.63 14.20
CA LYS A 243 -4.54 -3.36 15.55
C LYS A 243 -4.58 -4.63 16.40
N LEU A 244 -5.12 -5.73 15.85
CA LEU A 244 -5.18 -7.01 16.55
C LEU A 244 -3.79 -7.51 16.95
N ALA A 245 -2.81 -7.43 16.06
CA ALA A 245 -1.43 -7.83 16.35
C ALA A 245 -0.78 -6.97 17.44
N ASN A 246 -1.03 -5.65 17.46
CA ASN A 246 -0.52 -4.75 18.49
C ASN A 246 -1.20 -4.98 19.85
N ASP A 247 -2.51 -5.19 19.86
CA ASP A 247 -3.29 -5.43 21.09
C ASP A 247 -2.97 -6.81 21.68
N ASN A 248 -2.61 -7.79 20.85
CA ASN A 248 -2.34 -9.18 21.25
C ASN A 248 -0.99 -9.66 20.67
N PRO A 249 0.16 -9.18 21.18
CA PRO A 249 1.48 -9.37 20.57
C PRO A 249 2.00 -10.81 20.60
N MET A 250 1.34 -11.70 21.35
CA MET A 250 1.65 -13.13 21.44
C MET A 250 0.85 -13.98 20.45
N SER A 251 -0.10 -13.40 19.72
CA SER A 251 -1.04 -14.14 18.88
C SER A 251 -0.94 -13.76 17.40
N ALA A 252 -1.14 -14.75 16.55
CA ALA A 252 -1.32 -14.57 15.12
C ALA A 252 -2.76 -14.16 14.82
N HIS A 253 -2.95 -13.35 13.78
CA HIS A 253 -4.28 -12.87 13.39
C HIS A 253 -4.51 -13.05 11.90
N ALA A 254 -5.69 -13.56 11.54
CA ALA A 254 -6.18 -13.58 10.18
C ALA A 254 -7.44 -12.71 10.08
N VAL A 255 -7.48 -11.76 9.14
CA VAL A 255 -8.65 -10.95 8.83
C VAL A 255 -9.12 -11.28 7.41
N ILE A 256 -10.37 -11.70 7.30
CA ILE A 256 -10.95 -12.28 6.10
C ILE A 256 -12.11 -11.38 5.64
N THR A 257 -12.12 -11.03 4.36
CA THR A 257 -13.18 -10.24 3.72
C THR A 257 -13.58 -10.90 2.41
N SER A 258 -14.86 -10.83 2.02
CA SER A 258 -15.30 -11.24 0.69
C SER A 258 -14.58 -10.47 -0.42
N ASN A 259 -14.39 -11.12 -1.58
CA ASN A 259 -13.84 -10.49 -2.79
C ASN A 259 -14.79 -10.66 -3.99
N ARG A 260 -14.55 -9.89 -5.05
CA ARG A 260 -15.36 -9.81 -6.27
C ARG A 260 -15.35 -11.09 -7.10
N TYR A 261 -14.47 -12.03 -6.77
CA TYR A 261 -14.36 -13.32 -7.44
C TYR A 261 -15.21 -14.40 -6.77
N GLY A 262 -16.05 -14.04 -5.79
CA GLY A 262 -16.93 -14.98 -5.09
C GLY A 262 -16.22 -15.81 -4.02
N GLY A 263 -15.02 -15.40 -3.59
CA GLY A 263 -14.26 -16.01 -2.50
C GLY A 263 -13.82 -14.96 -1.49
N TYR A 264 -12.62 -15.13 -0.93
CA TYR A 264 -12.11 -14.27 0.14
C TYR A 264 -10.74 -13.67 -0.17
N THR A 265 -10.51 -12.49 0.39
CA THR A 265 -9.18 -11.92 0.62
C THR A 265 -8.81 -12.14 2.07
N VAL A 266 -7.59 -12.60 2.31
CA VAL A 266 -7.08 -12.88 3.67
C VAL A 266 -5.85 -12.02 3.93
N SER A 267 -5.82 -11.35 5.08
CA SER A 267 -4.63 -10.70 5.63
C SER A 267 -4.18 -11.44 6.88
N VAL A 268 -2.92 -11.85 6.92
CA VAL A 268 -2.32 -12.56 8.05
C VAL A 268 -1.26 -11.68 8.70
N ARG A 269 -1.26 -11.65 10.04
CA ARG A 269 -0.18 -11.12 10.88
C ARG A 269 0.32 -12.22 11.79
N ALA A 270 1.63 -12.45 11.78
CA ALA A 270 2.28 -13.29 12.78
C ALA A 270 2.32 -12.58 14.14
N PRO A 271 2.57 -13.29 15.25
CA PRO A 271 2.80 -12.67 16.55
C PRO A 271 3.95 -11.66 16.47
N ILE A 272 3.80 -10.49 17.10
CA ILE A 272 4.88 -9.49 17.15
C ILE A 272 6.11 -10.05 17.88
N THR A 273 5.88 -10.85 18.91
CA THR A 273 6.94 -11.51 19.69
C THR A 273 7.66 -12.63 18.94
N ASN A 274 7.06 -13.15 17.86
CA ASN A 274 7.66 -14.13 16.96
C ASN A 274 7.23 -13.88 15.50
N PRO A 275 7.83 -12.89 14.81
CA PRO A 275 7.32 -12.35 13.55
C PRO A 275 7.66 -13.24 12.34
N GLN A 276 7.16 -14.47 12.35
CA GLN A 276 7.48 -15.53 11.40
C GLN A 276 6.25 -16.36 11.03
N GLY A 277 6.26 -16.99 9.84
CA GLY A 277 5.28 -18.01 9.44
C GLY A 277 4.09 -17.48 8.65
N ALA A 278 3.87 -16.17 8.57
CA ALA A 278 2.76 -15.61 7.78
C ALA A 278 2.95 -15.88 6.27
N ASP A 279 4.15 -15.62 5.76
CA ASP A 279 4.53 -15.91 4.37
C ASP A 279 4.43 -17.41 4.05
N THR A 280 4.95 -18.24 4.94
CA THR A 280 5.00 -19.70 4.82
C THR A 280 3.60 -20.29 4.70
N LEU A 281 2.62 -19.75 5.42
CA LEU A 281 1.21 -20.11 5.27
C LEU A 281 0.64 -19.62 3.94
N CYS A 282 0.76 -18.32 3.66
CA CYS A 282 0.10 -17.72 2.50
C CYS A 282 0.64 -18.26 1.18
N LEU A 283 1.95 -18.54 1.06
CA LEU A 283 2.57 -19.10 -0.14
C LEU A 283 2.07 -20.51 -0.51
N LYS A 284 1.32 -21.18 0.38
CA LYS A 284 0.64 -22.45 0.06
C LYS A 284 -0.61 -22.26 -0.82
N PHE A 285 -1.04 -21.02 -1.03
CA PHE A 285 -2.20 -20.66 -1.85
C PHE A 285 -1.76 -19.93 -3.12
N GLU A 286 -2.45 -20.17 -4.24
CA GLU A 286 -2.07 -19.69 -5.58
C GLU A 286 -1.76 -18.19 -5.65
N THR A 287 -2.56 -17.38 -4.95
CA THR A 287 -2.44 -15.92 -4.96
C THR A 287 -1.87 -15.36 -3.65
N GLY A 288 -1.22 -16.21 -2.86
CA GLY A 288 -0.65 -15.83 -1.59
C GLY A 288 0.80 -15.37 -1.67
N GLY A 289 1.17 -14.46 -0.78
CA GLY A 289 2.52 -13.91 -0.71
C GLY A 289 2.65 -12.90 0.43
N GLY A 290 3.85 -12.34 0.58
CA GLY A 290 4.16 -11.32 1.59
C GLY A 290 5.48 -11.58 2.31
N ARG A 291 5.62 -11.00 3.50
CA ARG A 291 6.82 -11.09 4.36
C ARG A 291 6.54 -12.01 5.56
N ARG A 292 7.61 -12.47 6.22
CA ARG A 292 7.57 -13.36 7.40
C ARG A 292 6.54 -12.96 8.47
N ALA A 293 6.44 -11.67 8.75
CA ALA A 293 5.56 -11.11 9.79
C ALA A 293 4.14 -10.77 9.29
N ALA A 294 3.99 -10.53 7.98
CA ALA A 294 2.76 -9.99 7.40
C ALA A 294 2.63 -10.47 5.95
N ALA A 295 1.58 -11.26 5.70
CA ALA A 295 1.32 -11.86 4.41
C ALA A 295 -0.18 -11.82 4.11
N GLY A 296 -0.57 -12.25 2.92
CA GLY A 296 -1.98 -12.33 2.56
C GLY A 296 -2.22 -13.20 1.34
N ILE A 297 -3.50 -13.46 1.10
CA ILE A 297 -4.02 -14.22 -0.04
C ILE A 297 -5.04 -13.31 -0.74
N ASN A 298 -4.82 -13.03 -2.03
CA ASN A 298 -5.72 -12.14 -2.78
C ASN A 298 -7.03 -12.83 -3.18
N ARG A 299 -6.98 -14.14 -3.43
CA ARG A 299 -8.10 -14.96 -3.88
C ARG A 299 -8.01 -16.33 -3.22
N LEU A 300 -8.74 -16.48 -2.12
CA LEU A 300 -9.03 -17.76 -1.51
C LEU A 300 -10.41 -18.23 -2.01
N PRO A 301 -10.51 -19.39 -2.69
CA PRO A 301 -11.80 -19.97 -3.07
C PRO A 301 -12.73 -20.16 -1.85
N ALA A 302 -14.04 -20.02 -2.04
CA ALA A 302 -14.99 -20.07 -0.93
C ALA A 302 -14.97 -21.43 -0.20
N ASP A 303 -14.79 -22.51 -0.95
CA ASP A 303 -14.67 -23.88 -0.46
C ASP A 303 -13.31 -24.16 0.23
N ALA A 304 -12.32 -23.29 0.05
CA ALA A 304 -11.01 -23.41 0.70
C ALA A 304 -10.94 -22.73 2.08
N LEU A 305 -12.02 -22.08 2.55
CA LEU A 305 -12.01 -21.34 3.82
C LEU A 305 -11.73 -22.24 5.02
N GLU A 306 -12.41 -23.38 5.13
CA GLU A 306 -12.20 -24.32 6.25
C GLU A 306 -10.77 -24.87 6.26
N GLY A 307 -10.25 -25.23 5.07
CA GLY A 307 -8.86 -25.68 4.92
C GLY A 307 -7.86 -24.60 5.34
N PHE A 308 -8.08 -23.35 4.94
CA PHE A 308 -7.27 -22.22 5.39
C PHE A 308 -7.28 -22.09 6.92
N LEU A 309 -8.45 -22.15 7.57
CA LEU A 309 -8.56 -21.99 9.02
C LEU A 309 -7.85 -23.10 9.79
N ALA A 310 -7.88 -24.34 9.29
CA ALA A 310 -7.14 -25.46 9.85
C ALA A 310 -5.61 -25.26 9.71
N MET A 311 -5.15 -24.89 8.51
CA MET A 311 -3.72 -24.62 8.26
C MET A 311 -3.21 -23.42 9.05
N PHE A 312 -4.04 -22.40 9.26
CA PHE A 312 -3.72 -21.24 10.09
C PHE A 312 -3.53 -21.63 11.56
N ALA A 313 -4.42 -22.46 12.11
CA ALA A 313 -4.29 -22.99 13.47
C ALA A 313 -3.05 -23.87 13.64
N GLU A 314 -2.73 -24.71 12.66
CA GLU A 314 -1.52 -25.56 12.70
C GLU A 314 -0.23 -24.74 12.61
N GLN A 315 -0.23 -23.67 11.79
CA GLN A 315 0.92 -22.79 11.65
C GLN A 315 1.21 -21.98 12.92
N PHE A 316 0.18 -21.69 13.72
CA PHE A 316 0.23 -20.86 14.92
C PHE A 316 -0.50 -21.54 16.09
N PRO A 317 0.08 -22.61 16.67
CA PRO A 317 -0.53 -23.38 17.74
C PRO A 317 -0.58 -22.62 19.06
#